data_AF-A0A1I3YFC2-F1
#
_entry.id   AF-A0A1I3YFC2-F1
#
_cell.length_a   1.000
_cell.length_b   1.000
_cell.length_c   1.000
_cell.angle_alpha   90.00
_cell.angle_beta   90.00
_cell.angle_gamma   90.00
#
_symmetry.space_group_name_H-M   'P 1'
#
loop_
_entity.id
_entity.type
_entity.pdbx_description
1 polymer ?
#
loop_
_entity_poly.entity_id
_entity_poly.type
_entity_poly.pdbx_seq_one_letter_code
_entity_poly.pdbx_strand_id
1 'polypeptide(L)'
;MRGSDERSGSLFSYVDLEARVRPDHPLRTIREIVNAALGNLSKAFAGLYTDFGRPSIASERLLRAMLLQAFYGIRSERQLMERLEFDLLFRWFVGLGVADPVWDHSIFSKNRDRLLAGEIAVKFLSAVLAQPKVKRLLSSDHFSVDGTLIEAWASIKSFRRKDGDDNDSKGPGRNAEASTRRSVQTRRTKVRPTRRPGCIRRGMGSRPSCVTWGTL
;
A
#
# COMPACT_ATOMS: atom_id res chain seq x y z
N MET A 1 -7.31 24.42 -38.03
CA MET A 1 -8.67 24.68 -37.50
C MET A 1 -8.69 24.32 -36.02
N ARG A 2 -9.19 25.22 -35.16
CA ARG A 2 -9.33 24.98 -33.72
C ARG A 2 -10.68 24.31 -33.47
N GLY A 3 -10.71 23.19 -32.73
CA GLY A 3 -11.96 22.52 -32.35
C GLY A 3 -12.80 23.35 -31.38
N SER A 4 -14.11 23.13 -31.37
CA SER A 4 -15.04 23.76 -30.42
C SER A 4 -14.90 23.15 -29.01
N ASP A 5 -15.06 23.98 -27.98
CA ASP A 5 -15.09 23.59 -26.55
C ASP A 5 -16.53 23.31 -26.08
N GLU A 6 -17.33 22.69 -26.95
CA GLU A 6 -18.71 22.34 -26.62
C GLU A 6 -18.75 20.98 -25.92
N ARG A 7 -19.21 20.98 -24.67
CA ARG A 7 -19.44 19.76 -23.89
C ARG A 7 -20.90 19.34 -24.00
N SER A 8 -21.25 18.62 -25.05
CA SER A 8 -22.53 17.91 -25.10
C SER A 8 -22.34 16.55 -24.43
N GLY A 9 -23.01 16.34 -23.28
CA GLY A 9 -23.11 15.01 -22.69
C GLY A 9 -23.82 14.07 -23.66
N SER A 10 -23.25 12.90 -23.96
CA SER A 10 -23.94 11.89 -24.76
C SER A 10 -25.05 11.26 -23.93
N LEU A 11 -26.29 11.23 -24.45
CA LEU A 11 -27.45 10.60 -23.81
C LEU A 11 -27.23 9.11 -23.48
N PHE A 12 -26.42 8.41 -24.28
CA PHE A 12 -25.97 7.05 -24.01
C PHE A 12 -24.49 6.91 -24.44
N SER A 13 -23.60 6.64 -23.48
CA SER A 13 -22.18 6.35 -23.73
C SER A 13 -21.88 4.91 -23.36
N TYR A 14 -21.49 4.09 -24.32
CA TYR A 14 -20.90 2.78 -24.03
C TYR A 14 -19.40 2.98 -23.81
N VAL A 15 -18.99 3.02 -22.54
CA VAL A 15 -17.58 3.12 -22.16
C VAL A 15 -17.06 1.73 -21.85
N ASP A 16 -16.27 1.16 -22.78
CA ASP A 16 -15.49 -0.03 -22.48
C ASP A 16 -14.27 0.34 -21.64
N LEU A 17 -14.28 -0.06 -20.36
CA LEU A 17 -13.16 0.16 -19.43
C LEU A 17 -11.88 -0.52 -19.90
N GLU A 18 -11.99 -1.66 -20.60
CA GLU A 18 -10.84 -2.39 -21.12
C GLU A 18 -10.07 -1.54 -22.14
N ALA A 19 -10.79 -0.88 -23.05
CA ALA A 19 -10.21 0.02 -24.03
C ALA A 19 -9.61 1.31 -23.43
N ARG A 20 -10.04 1.71 -22.22
CA ARG A 20 -9.56 2.94 -21.55
C ARG A 20 -8.21 2.78 -20.87
N VAL A 21 -7.84 1.57 -20.49
CA VAL A 21 -6.55 1.31 -19.83
C VAL A 21 -5.48 1.02 -20.89
N ARG A 22 -4.36 1.76 -20.87
CA ARG A 22 -3.28 1.56 -21.84
C ARG A 22 -2.79 0.09 -21.83
N PRO A 23 -2.52 -0.53 -23.00
CA PRO A 23 -2.10 -1.93 -23.08
C PRO A 23 -0.80 -2.27 -22.32
N ASP A 24 0.10 -1.29 -22.17
CA ASP A 24 1.38 -1.40 -21.48
C ASP A 24 1.31 -1.10 -19.97
N HIS A 25 0.11 -0.85 -19.42
CA HIS A 25 -0.03 -0.49 -18.02
C HIS A 25 0.29 -1.67 -17.09
N PRO A 26 1.14 -1.53 -16.06
CA PRO A 26 1.61 -2.64 -15.21
C PRO A 26 0.47 -3.37 -14.48
N LEU A 27 -0.60 -2.65 -14.12
CA LEU A 27 -1.79 -3.27 -13.52
C LEU A 27 -2.46 -4.32 -14.41
N ARG A 28 -2.20 -4.37 -15.73
CA ARG A 28 -2.70 -5.45 -16.61
C ARG A 28 -2.10 -6.78 -16.25
N THR A 29 -0.78 -6.84 -16.24
CA THR A 29 -0.03 -8.04 -15.83
C THR A 29 -0.40 -8.45 -14.41
N ILE A 30 -0.51 -7.48 -13.50
CA ILE A 30 -0.90 -7.76 -12.11
C ILE A 30 -2.33 -8.30 -12.04
N ARG A 31 -3.28 -7.72 -12.77
CA ARG A 31 -4.68 -8.16 -12.77
C ARG A 31 -4.83 -9.59 -13.27
N GLU A 32 -4.09 -9.99 -14.29
CA GLU A 32 -4.05 -11.38 -14.76
C GLU A 32 -3.61 -12.34 -13.64
N ILE A 33 -2.49 -12.04 -13.00
CA ILE A 33 -1.91 -12.85 -11.90
C ILE A 33 -2.90 -12.96 -10.74
N VAL A 34 -3.48 -11.83 -10.36
CA VAL A 34 -4.45 -11.74 -9.26
C VAL A 34 -5.72 -12.51 -9.60
N ASN A 35 -6.27 -12.37 -10.81
CA ASN A 35 -7.47 -13.10 -11.21
C ASN A 35 -7.24 -14.61 -11.25
N ALA A 36 -6.08 -15.06 -11.74
CA ALA A 36 -5.72 -16.48 -11.72
C ALA A 36 -5.62 -17.00 -10.27
N ALA A 37 -5.03 -16.23 -9.35
CA ALA A 37 -4.97 -16.59 -7.93
C ALA A 37 -6.36 -16.62 -7.28
N LEU A 38 -7.21 -15.63 -7.56
CA LEU A 38 -8.59 -15.56 -7.04
C LEU A 38 -9.46 -16.72 -7.54
N GLY A 39 -9.30 -17.14 -8.80
CA GLY A 39 -10.01 -18.30 -9.35
C GLY A 39 -9.74 -19.58 -8.55
N ASN A 40 -8.51 -19.78 -8.09
CA ASN A 40 -8.14 -20.92 -7.25
C ASN A 40 -8.78 -20.86 -5.85
N LEU A 41 -9.14 -19.66 -5.37
CA LEU A 41 -9.74 -19.45 -4.05
C LEU A 41 -11.27 -19.40 -4.08
N SER A 42 -11.92 -19.46 -5.25
CA SER A 42 -13.38 -19.33 -5.39
C SER A 42 -14.17 -20.24 -4.43
N LYS A 43 -13.76 -21.51 -4.29
CA LYS A 43 -14.38 -22.46 -3.35
C LYS A 43 -14.19 -22.06 -1.88
N ALA A 44 -13.04 -21.50 -1.53
CA ALA A 44 -12.78 -21.02 -0.17
C ALA A 44 -13.62 -19.78 0.17
N PHE A 45 -13.89 -18.91 -0.82
CA PHE A 45 -14.78 -17.75 -0.62
C PHE A 45 -16.24 -18.16 -0.39
N ALA A 46 -16.72 -19.21 -1.07
CA ALA A 46 -18.08 -19.71 -0.89
C ALA A 46 -18.38 -20.11 0.58
N GLY A 47 -17.38 -20.60 1.32
CA GLY A 47 -17.55 -20.95 2.74
C GLY A 47 -17.60 -19.76 3.70
N LEU A 48 -17.29 -18.54 3.24
CA LEU A 48 -17.23 -17.34 4.10
C LEU A 48 -18.54 -16.55 4.12
N TYR A 49 -19.36 -16.71 3.09
CA TYR A 49 -20.62 -16.00 2.94
C TYR A 49 -21.76 -17.00 2.99
N THR A 50 -22.85 -16.59 3.62
CA THR A 50 -24.09 -17.35 3.62
C THR A 50 -24.79 -17.14 2.28
N ASP A 51 -25.48 -18.17 1.79
CA ASP A 51 -26.26 -18.10 0.54
C ASP A 51 -27.45 -17.12 0.63
N PHE A 52 -27.80 -16.68 1.84
CA PHE A 52 -28.93 -15.79 2.12
C PHE A 52 -28.46 -14.47 2.75
N GLY A 53 -29.08 -13.36 2.33
CA GLY A 53 -28.87 -12.02 2.86
C GLY A 53 -28.70 -10.95 1.78
N ARG A 54 -28.49 -9.69 2.20
CA ARG A 54 -28.14 -8.61 1.27
C ARG A 54 -26.79 -8.93 0.62
N PRO A 55 -26.65 -8.80 -0.72
CA PRO A 55 -25.37 -9.02 -1.39
C PRO A 55 -24.33 -8.09 -0.78
N SER A 56 -23.30 -8.70 -0.19
CA SER A 56 -22.14 -7.99 0.36
C SER A 56 -21.08 -7.78 -0.72
N ILE A 57 -20.01 -7.04 -0.40
CA ILE A 57 -18.92 -6.82 -1.34
C ILE A 57 -18.24 -8.16 -1.61
N ALA A 58 -18.15 -8.55 -2.89
CA ALA A 58 -17.45 -9.76 -3.30
C ALA A 58 -15.99 -9.73 -2.81
N SER A 59 -15.53 -10.84 -2.20
CA SER A 59 -14.18 -10.96 -1.64
C SER A 59 -13.08 -10.67 -2.67
N GLU A 60 -13.30 -11.06 -3.92
CA GLU A 60 -12.41 -10.80 -5.05
C GLU A 60 -12.23 -9.30 -5.29
N ARG A 61 -13.34 -8.55 -5.27
CA ARG A 61 -13.31 -7.10 -5.46
C ARG A 61 -12.63 -6.41 -4.27
N LEU A 62 -12.86 -6.91 -3.06
CA LEU A 62 -12.25 -6.40 -1.85
C LEU A 62 -10.73 -6.61 -1.83
N LEU A 63 -10.26 -7.81 -2.19
CA LEU A 63 -8.83 -8.12 -2.33
C LEU A 63 -8.16 -7.24 -3.39
N ARG A 64 -8.78 -7.05 -4.56
CA ARG A 64 -8.24 -6.15 -5.59
C ARG A 64 -8.16 -4.70 -5.11
N ALA A 65 -9.16 -4.22 -4.38
CA ALA A 65 -9.15 -2.88 -3.81
C ALA A 65 -8.04 -2.69 -2.77
N MET A 66 -7.81 -3.69 -1.90
CA MET A 66 -6.68 -3.66 -0.94
C MET A 66 -5.32 -3.66 -1.64
N LEU A 67 -5.18 -4.39 -2.75
CA LEU A 67 -3.95 -4.34 -3.55
C LEU A 67 -3.70 -2.93 -4.12
N LEU A 68 -4.74 -2.23 -4.58
CA LEU A 68 -4.59 -0.83 -4.99
C LEU A 68 -4.13 0.06 -3.83
N GLN A 69 -4.62 -0.16 -2.61
CA GLN A 69 -4.11 0.57 -1.45
C GLN A 69 -2.62 0.33 -1.23
N ALA A 70 -2.17 -0.92 -1.34
CA ALA A 70 -0.76 -1.28 -1.18
C ALA A 70 0.12 -0.68 -2.30
N PHE A 71 -0.29 -0.80 -3.57
CA PHE A 71 0.51 -0.33 -4.71
C PHE A 71 0.61 1.19 -4.81
N TYR A 72 -0.47 1.90 -4.48
CA TYR A 72 -0.53 3.36 -4.60
C TYR A 72 -0.35 4.08 -3.26
N GLY A 73 -0.01 3.34 -2.19
CA GLY A 73 0.22 3.91 -0.86
C GLY A 73 -0.99 4.62 -0.25
N ILE A 74 -2.22 4.22 -0.61
CA ILE A 74 -3.45 4.87 -0.15
C ILE A 74 -3.74 4.43 1.27
N ARG A 75 -3.57 5.36 2.22
CA ARG A 75 -3.69 5.07 3.66
C ARG A 75 -5.13 5.09 4.17
N SER A 76 -6.01 5.78 3.47
CA SER A 76 -7.40 5.99 3.89
C SER A 76 -8.36 5.21 3.00
N GLU A 77 -9.26 4.44 3.61
CA GLU A 77 -10.34 3.76 2.88
C GLU A 77 -11.33 4.75 2.27
N ARG A 78 -11.55 5.89 2.92
CA ARG A 78 -12.36 6.99 2.35
C ARG A 78 -11.73 7.49 1.05
N GLN A 79 -10.42 7.72 1.08
CA GLN A 79 -9.67 8.12 -0.11
C GLN A 79 -9.69 7.03 -1.20
N LEU A 80 -9.69 5.75 -0.83
CA LEU A 80 -9.85 4.66 -1.79
C LEU A 80 -11.22 4.69 -2.46
N MET A 81 -12.30 4.86 -1.69
CA MET A 81 -13.65 4.97 -2.24
C MET A 81 -13.78 6.20 -3.13
N GLU A 82 -13.23 7.35 -2.71
CA GLU A 82 -13.18 8.56 -3.55
C GLU A 82 -12.46 8.29 -4.87
N ARG A 83 -11.28 7.64 -4.86
CA ARG A 83 -10.60 7.27 -6.11
C ARG A 83 -11.41 6.32 -6.97
N LEU A 84 -12.11 5.35 -6.37
CA LEU A 84 -12.99 4.45 -7.12
C LEU A 84 -14.16 5.19 -7.78
N GLU A 85 -14.55 6.36 -7.27
CA GLU A 85 -15.64 7.16 -7.85
C GLU A 85 -15.26 7.75 -9.21
N PHE A 86 -14.03 8.28 -9.34
CA PHE A 86 -13.63 9.02 -10.54
C PHE A 86 -12.54 8.34 -11.39
N ASP A 87 -11.77 7.40 -10.84
CA ASP A 87 -10.64 6.79 -11.55
C ASP A 87 -11.06 5.50 -12.27
N LEU A 88 -11.21 5.59 -13.59
CA LEU A 88 -11.57 4.46 -14.45
C LEU A 88 -10.56 3.32 -14.37
N LEU A 89 -9.26 3.60 -14.16
CA LEU A 89 -8.23 2.56 -14.01
C LEU A 89 -8.47 1.75 -12.74
N PHE A 90 -8.84 2.42 -11.65
CA PHE A 90 -9.10 1.77 -10.36
C PHE A 90 -10.37 0.92 -10.45
N ARG A 91 -11.44 1.47 -11.03
CA ARG A 91 -12.68 0.72 -11.29
C ARG A 91 -12.43 -0.51 -12.14
N TRP A 92 -11.70 -0.33 -13.24
CA TRP A 92 -11.28 -1.40 -14.13
C TRP A 92 -10.52 -2.49 -13.36
N PHE A 93 -9.49 -2.13 -12.59
CA PHE A 93 -8.68 -3.11 -11.86
C PHE A 93 -9.52 -3.90 -10.85
N VAL A 94 -10.37 -3.22 -10.08
CA VAL A 94 -11.26 -3.86 -9.09
C VAL A 94 -12.33 -4.72 -9.75
N GLY A 95 -12.76 -4.38 -10.95
CA GLY A 95 -13.87 -5.02 -11.66
C GLY A 95 -15.23 -4.39 -11.32
N LEU A 96 -15.25 -3.08 -11.10
CA LEU A 96 -16.47 -2.27 -11.04
C LEU A 96 -16.78 -1.71 -12.44
N GLY A 97 -18.04 -1.79 -12.87
CA GLY A 97 -18.51 -1.14 -14.10
C GLY A 97 -18.47 0.38 -13.96
N VAL A 98 -18.59 1.13 -15.05
CA VAL A 98 -18.52 2.61 -15.00
C VAL A 98 -19.66 3.21 -14.17
N ALA A 99 -20.87 2.65 -14.29
CA ALA A 99 -22.07 3.14 -13.62
C ALA A 99 -22.37 2.46 -12.27
N ASP A 100 -21.57 1.47 -11.87
CA ASP A 100 -21.80 0.77 -10.59
C ASP A 100 -21.60 1.75 -9.42
N PRO A 101 -22.44 1.73 -8.36
CA PRO A 101 -22.18 2.55 -7.19
C PRO A 101 -20.90 2.09 -6.48
N VAL A 102 -20.09 3.04 -6.01
CA VAL A 102 -18.96 2.74 -5.12
C VAL A 102 -19.50 2.38 -3.73
N TRP A 103 -18.77 1.53 -3.02
CA TRP A 103 -19.14 1.12 -1.67
C TRP A 103 -18.91 2.23 -0.66
N ASP A 104 -19.69 2.21 0.41
CA ASP A 104 -19.36 3.04 1.56
C ASP A 104 -18.11 2.50 2.29
N HIS A 105 -17.23 3.42 2.69
CA HIS A 105 -15.98 3.10 3.38
C HIS A 105 -16.17 2.28 4.66
N SER A 106 -17.25 2.50 5.42
CA SER A 106 -17.49 1.74 6.67
C SER A 106 -17.88 0.29 6.38
N ILE A 107 -18.61 0.06 5.29
CA ILE A 107 -18.94 -1.29 4.81
C ILE A 107 -17.67 -1.98 4.34
N PHE A 108 -16.82 -1.28 3.59
CA PHE A 108 -15.52 -1.80 3.15
C PHE A 108 -14.66 -2.24 4.33
N SER A 109 -14.51 -1.38 5.35
CA SER A 109 -13.75 -1.67 6.58
C SER A 109 -14.24 -2.95 7.27
N LYS A 110 -15.55 -3.08 7.49
CA LYS A 110 -16.13 -4.26 8.16
C LYS A 110 -15.91 -5.55 7.37
N ASN A 111 -16.04 -5.50 6.05
CA ASN A 111 -15.82 -6.67 5.20
C ASN A 111 -14.33 -7.03 5.13
N ARG A 112 -13.44 -6.03 5.13
CA ARG A 112 -12.00 -6.24 5.21
C ARG A 112 -11.63 -6.94 6.51
N ASP A 113 -12.11 -6.44 7.64
CA ASP A 113 -11.76 -7.01 8.94
C ASP A 113 -12.27 -8.46 9.06
N ARG A 114 -13.46 -8.76 8.55
CA ARG A 114 -13.97 -10.13 8.43
C ARG A 114 -13.10 -11.01 7.53
N LEU A 115 -12.65 -10.48 6.40
CA LEU A 115 -11.80 -11.20 5.45
C LEU A 115 -10.42 -11.51 6.07
N LEU A 116 -9.84 -10.55 6.78
CA LEU A 116 -8.53 -10.65 7.43
C LEU A 116 -8.55 -11.46 8.72
N ALA A 117 -9.69 -11.56 9.39
CA ALA A 117 -9.87 -12.46 10.53
C ALA A 117 -9.75 -13.94 10.12
N GLY A 118 -9.99 -14.26 8.84
CA GLY A 118 -9.78 -15.59 8.29
C GLY A 118 -8.38 -15.76 7.67
N GLU A 119 -8.05 -17.01 7.31
CA GLU A 119 -6.77 -17.35 6.66
C GLU A 119 -6.71 -16.98 5.17
N ILE A 120 -7.68 -16.24 4.66
CA ILE A 120 -7.87 -16.00 3.23
C ILE A 120 -6.78 -15.11 2.67
N ALA A 121 -6.36 -14.09 3.42
CA ALA A 121 -5.27 -13.22 3.00
C ALA A 121 -3.97 -14.01 2.81
N VAL A 122 -3.69 -14.95 3.72
CA VAL A 122 -2.54 -15.85 3.63
C VAL A 122 -2.68 -16.77 2.41
N LYS A 123 -3.83 -17.44 2.26
CA LYS A 123 -4.12 -18.32 1.12
C LYS A 123 -4.02 -17.58 -0.21
N PHE A 124 -4.52 -16.35 -0.26
CA PHE A 124 -4.45 -15.49 -1.44
C PHE A 124 -3.00 -15.15 -1.79
N LEU A 125 -2.21 -14.69 -0.81
CA LEU A 125 -0.80 -14.37 -1.04
C LEU A 125 -0.02 -15.61 -1.49
N SER A 126 -0.23 -16.76 -0.84
CA SER A 126 0.35 -18.03 -1.26
C SER A 126 -0.04 -18.40 -2.70
N ALA A 127 -1.30 -18.21 -3.08
CA ALA A 127 -1.77 -18.47 -4.44
C ALA A 127 -1.14 -17.52 -5.47
N VAL A 128 -0.93 -16.24 -5.11
CA VAL A 128 -0.20 -15.28 -5.97
C VAL A 128 1.26 -15.69 -6.14
N LEU A 129 1.95 -16.05 -5.05
CA LEU A 129 3.35 -16.48 -5.09
C LEU A 129 3.54 -17.80 -5.87
N ALA A 130 2.53 -18.67 -5.87
CA ALA A 130 2.54 -19.92 -6.61
C ALA A 130 2.36 -19.73 -8.14
N GLN A 131 1.93 -18.55 -8.60
CA GLN A 131 1.74 -18.31 -10.03
C GLN A 131 3.07 -18.46 -10.79
N PRO A 132 3.12 -19.18 -11.94
CA PRO A 132 4.37 -19.44 -12.65
C PRO A 132 5.17 -18.18 -13.00
N LYS A 133 4.46 -17.10 -13.40
CA LYS A 133 5.06 -15.80 -13.69
C LYS A 133 5.77 -15.18 -12.48
N VAL A 134 5.22 -15.38 -11.27
CA VAL A 134 5.76 -14.86 -10.01
C VAL A 134 6.83 -15.79 -9.45
N LYS A 135 6.58 -17.10 -9.45
CA LYS A 135 7.47 -18.12 -8.93
C LYS A 135 8.86 -18.08 -9.56
N ARG A 136 8.95 -17.74 -10.85
CA ARG A 136 10.23 -17.55 -11.56
C ARG A 136 11.05 -16.34 -11.05
N LEU A 137 10.39 -15.38 -10.41
CA LEU A 137 11.02 -14.18 -9.84
C LEU A 137 11.41 -14.38 -8.37
N LEU A 138 10.99 -15.47 -7.75
CA LEU A 138 11.33 -15.79 -6.37
C LEU A 138 12.65 -16.56 -6.36
N SER A 139 13.65 -16.04 -5.65
CA SER A 139 14.82 -16.82 -5.27
C SER A 139 14.67 -17.31 -3.83
N SER A 140 15.10 -18.55 -3.59
CA SER A 140 15.25 -19.11 -2.24
C SER A 140 16.58 -18.73 -1.59
N ASP A 141 17.49 -18.11 -2.35
CA ASP A 141 18.76 -17.63 -1.82
C ASP A 141 18.50 -16.46 -0.87
N HIS A 142 19.29 -16.38 0.20
CA HIS A 142 19.15 -15.37 1.26
C HIS A 142 18.97 -13.97 0.67
N PHE A 143 17.73 -13.48 0.68
CA PHE A 143 17.37 -12.16 0.19
C PHE A 143 17.31 -11.19 1.36
N SER A 144 18.37 -10.40 1.54
CA SER A 144 18.33 -9.21 2.38
C SER A 144 17.58 -8.11 1.62
N VAL A 145 16.28 -7.97 1.90
CA VAL A 145 15.49 -6.82 1.44
C VAL A 145 16.01 -5.60 2.20
N ASP A 146 16.52 -4.58 1.51
CA ASP A 146 16.63 -3.24 2.12
C ASP A 146 15.21 -2.67 2.18
N GLY A 147 14.46 -3.12 3.17
CA GLY A 147 13.11 -2.66 3.40
C GLY A 147 13.19 -1.21 3.83
N THR A 148 12.97 -0.27 2.91
CA THR A 148 12.61 1.09 3.31
C THR A 148 11.35 0.98 4.15
N LEU A 149 11.48 1.25 5.46
CA LEU A 149 10.35 1.36 6.36
C LEU A 149 9.40 2.39 5.76
N ILE A 150 8.31 1.92 5.16
CA ILE A 150 7.17 2.77 4.85
C ILE A 150 6.73 3.33 6.20
N GLU A 151 6.91 4.64 6.42
CA GLU A 151 6.53 5.30 7.66
C GLU A 151 5.12 4.85 8.05
N ALA A 152 5.04 4.04 9.09
CA ALA A 152 3.83 3.93 9.85
C ALA A 152 3.70 5.30 10.54
N TRP A 153 2.67 6.05 10.18
CA TRP A 153 2.22 7.21 10.94
C TRP A 153 1.62 6.77 12.29
N ALA A 154 2.34 5.93 13.03
CA ALA A 154 2.16 5.78 14.45
C ALA A 154 2.78 7.03 15.07
N SER A 155 1.93 7.95 15.51
CA SER A 155 2.39 9.06 16.33
C SER A 155 3.23 8.48 17.48
N ILE A 156 4.42 9.03 17.73
CA ILE A 156 5.26 8.62 18.88
C ILE A 156 4.46 8.70 20.21
N LYS A 157 3.37 9.47 20.24
CA LYS A 157 2.43 9.56 21.36
C LYS A 157 1.54 8.33 21.57
N SER A 158 1.46 7.37 20.63
CA SER A 158 0.63 6.17 20.78
C SER A 158 1.36 5.01 21.47
N PHE A 159 2.64 5.16 21.81
CA PHE A 159 3.36 4.17 22.60
C PHE A 159 2.86 4.21 24.05
N ARG A 160 2.07 3.20 24.45
CA ARG A 160 1.82 2.91 25.88
C ARG A 160 2.82 1.88 26.38
N ARG A 161 3.39 2.13 27.56
CA ARG A 161 4.16 1.12 28.28
C ARG A 161 3.20 0.00 28.67
N LYS A 162 3.57 -1.25 28.41
CA LYS A 162 2.76 -2.41 28.76
C LYS A 162 2.76 -2.70 30.27
N ASP A 163 3.75 -2.16 30.98
CA ASP A 163 3.91 -2.35 32.42
C ASP A 163 3.86 -0.98 33.11
N GLY A 164 2.66 -0.60 33.53
CA GLY A 164 2.38 0.62 34.28
C GLY A 164 0.94 0.59 34.76
N ASP A 165 0.77 0.44 36.06
CA ASP A 165 -0.50 0.42 36.79
C ASP A 165 -1.31 1.70 36.48
N ASP A 166 -2.41 1.56 35.75
CA ASP A 166 -3.34 2.66 35.43
C ASP A 166 -4.20 2.94 36.68
N ASN A 167 -3.63 3.62 37.66
CA ASN A 167 -4.42 4.21 38.74
C ASN A 167 -4.14 5.70 38.88
N ASP A 168 -4.61 6.46 37.88
CA ASP A 168 -4.88 7.89 38.05
C ASP A 168 -6.38 8.13 37.81
N SER A 169 -7.11 8.17 38.92
CA SER A 169 -8.47 8.68 38.97
C SER A 169 -8.48 10.16 38.58
N LYS A 170 -9.23 10.54 37.52
CA LYS A 170 -10.01 11.80 37.43
C LYS A 170 -10.72 12.00 36.08
N GLY A 171 -12.05 12.06 36.13
CA GLY A 171 -12.90 13.19 35.68
C GLY A 171 -12.96 13.57 34.19
N PRO A 172 -14.11 14.11 33.71
CA PRO A 172 -14.40 14.21 32.28
C PRO A 172 -13.67 15.38 31.61
N GLY A 173 -13.18 15.12 30.39
CA GLY A 173 -13.01 16.13 29.35
C GLY A 173 -11.85 17.13 29.52
N ARG A 174 -10.61 16.70 29.25
CA ARG A 174 -9.56 17.46 28.55
C ARG A 174 -8.29 16.61 28.46
N ASN A 175 -7.65 16.58 27.29
CA ASN A 175 -6.34 15.93 27.12
C ASN A 175 -5.34 16.56 28.10
N ALA A 176 -4.73 15.74 28.97
CA ALA A 176 -3.69 16.19 29.87
C ALA A 176 -2.43 16.61 29.09
N GLU A 177 -1.91 17.81 29.37
CA GLU A 177 -0.62 18.25 28.86
C GLU A 177 0.50 17.44 29.52
N ALA A 178 1.07 16.49 28.77
CA ALA A 178 2.29 15.82 29.17
C ALA A 178 3.47 16.78 29.04
N SER A 179 3.90 17.38 30.16
CA SER A 179 5.15 18.13 30.21
C SER A 179 6.34 17.16 30.19
N THR A 180 7.02 17.02 29.04
CA THR A 180 8.32 16.33 29.00
C THR A 180 9.40 17.26 29.55
N ARG A 181 9.60 17.21 30.87
CA ARG A 181 10.77 17.80 31.51
C ARG A 181 12.00 16.98 31.08
N ARG A 182 12.87 17.56 30.24
CA ARG A 182 14.18 16.98 29.89
C ARG A 182 15.03 16.93 31.16
N SER A 183 15.28 15.73 31.68
CA SER A 183 16.41 15.50 32.57
C SER A 183 17.66 15.31 31.72
N VAL A 184 18.61 16.23 31.84
CA VAL A 184 19.96 16.06 31.28
C VAL A 184 20.72 15.15 32.24
N GLN A 185 20.80 13.86 31.92
CA GLN A 185 21.75 12.95 32.55
C GLN A 185 23.04 12.92 31.74
N THR A 186 24.05 13.60 32.26
CA THR A 186 25.41 13.64 31.73
C THR A 186 26.02 12.24 31.73
N ARG A 187 26.06 11.57 30.58
CA ARG A 187 26.92 10.40 30.35
C ARG A 187 28.20 10.86 29.66
N ARG A 188 29.34 10.71 30.33
CA ARG A 188 30.68 10.88 29.73
C ARG A 188 30.92 9.81 28.67
N THR A 189 30.79 10.17 27.41
CA THR A 189 31.31 9.38 26.28
C THR A 189 32.65 9.97 25.84
N LYS A 190 33.73 9.19 25.95
CA LYS A 190 35.04 9.51 25.36
C LYS A 190 34.87 9.61 23.84
N VAL A 191 35.00 10.82 23.31
CA VAL A 191 35.05 11.10 21.87
C VAL A 191 36.45 10.77 21.38
N ARG A 192 36.57 9.74 20.51
CA ARG A 192 37.75 9.59 19.65
C ARG A 192 37.65 10.64 18.54
N PRO A 193 38.70 11.43 18.26
CA PRO A 193 38.62 12.47 17.25
C PRO A 193 38.54 11.86 15.85
N THR A 194 37.59 12.41 15.09
CA THR A 194 37.26 12.14 13.70
C THR A 194 38.43 12.49 12.78
N ARG A 195 38.88 11.54 11.96
CA ARG A 195 39.71 11.81 10.78
C ARG A 195 38.82 12.41 9.69
N ARG A 196 39.22 13.60 9.20
CA ARG A 196 38.62 14.27 8.03
C ARG A 196 38.82 13.46 6.74
N PRO A 197 37.94 13.65 5.74
CA PRO A 197 37.87 12.82 4.54
C PRO A 197 38.92 13.24 3.51
N GLY A 198 39.63 12.27 2.91
CA GLY A 198 40.57 12.54 1.82
C GLY A 198 41.37 11.32 1.37
N CYS A 199 41.17 10.95 0.11
CA CYS A 199 42.07 10.18 -0.76
C CYS A 199 42.22 8.65 -0.52
N ILE A 200 41.69 7.89 -1.48
CA ILE A 200 42.08 6.50 -1.74
C ILE A 200 43.51 6.51 -2.28
N ARG A 201 44.43 5.87 -1.56
CA ARG A 201 45.80 5.62 -2.02
C ARG A 201 45.79 4.41 -2.95
N ARG A 202 45.89 4.63 -4.27
CA ARG A 202 46.34 3.60 -5.24
C ARG A 202 47.85 3.41 -5.11
N GLY A 203 48.30 2.19 -5.35
CA GLY A 203 49.70 1.76 -5.23
C GLY A 203 50.69 2.57 -6.09
N MET A 204 51.96 2.48 -5.70
CA MET A 204 53.11 3.16 -6.29
C MET A 204 53.14 3.08 -7.83
N GLY A 205 53.36 4.23 -8.48
CA GLY A 205 53.91 4.30 -9.84
C GLY A 205 52.98 4.77 -10.97
N SER A 206 52.28 5.90 -10.82
CA SER A 206 51.87 6.76 -11.96
C SER A 206 51.11 8.01 -11.47
N ARG A 207 51.37 9.18 -12.08
CA ARG A 207 50.78 10.49 -11.71
C ARG A 207 49.26 10.53 -11.95
N PRO A 208 48.42 11.04 -11.03
CA PRO A 208 46.99 11.15 -11.28
C PRO A 208 46.62 12.47 -11.96
N SER A 209 45.93 12.37 -13.10
CA SER A 209 45.23 13.46 -13.79
C SER A 209 43.86 13.72 -13.14
N CYS A 210 43.55 14.98 -12.86
CA CYS A 210 42.24 15.40 -12.35
C CYS A 210 41.31 15.67 -13.54
N VAL A 211 40.18 14.96 -13.66
CA VAL A 211 39.13 15.25 -14.64
C VAL A 211 37.92 15.79 -13.89
N THR A 212 37.64 17.08 -14.09
CA THR A 212 36.40 17.75 -13.68
C THR A 212 35.28 17.35 -14.62
N TRP A 213 34.15 16.86 -14.09
CA TRP A 213 32.90 16.80 -14.84
C TRP A 213 31.98 17.90 -14.35
N GLY A 214 31.73 18.83 -15.27
CA GLY A 214 30.78 19.92 -15.14
C GLY A 214 29.34 19.46 -15.37
N THR A 215 28.45 20.31 -14.89
CA THR A 215 27.01 20.29 -15.01
C THR A 215 26.55 20.35 -16.47
N LEU A 216 25.60 19.48 -16.82
CA LEU A 216 24.51 19.73 -17.78
C LEU A 216 23.36 18.77 -17.45
#